data_AF-A0ABD7GV71-F1
#
_entry.id   AF-A0ABD7GV71-F1
#
_cell.length_a   1.000
_cell.length_b   1.000
_cell.length_c   1.000
_cell.angle_alpha   90.00
_cell.angle_beta   90.00
_cell.angle_gamma   90.00
#
_symmetry.space_group_name_H-M   'P 1'
#
loop_
_entity.id
_entity.type
_entity.pdbx_description
1 polymer ?
#
loop_
_entity_poly.entity_id
_entity_poly.type
_entity_poly.pdbx_seq_one_letter_code
_entity_poly.pdbx_strand_id
1 'polypeptide(L)'
;MSGFASQYYDEDDSLTENSTTVPLFPTIIIGNKTLQMEATHLSDIISSPVNKDSSARWICLHDDDGTNYWFISDNEMGAGLLTSLVIAKDGIHNECAKTTEPVRVSVANVPLLTATHGNLVELFGKKEIAKKKAMLFYQETPVQNGFIQSNTVSYYFDGEKVRGVIIGQITS
;
A
#
# COMPACT_ATOMS: atom_id res chain seq x y z
N MET A 1 1.55 -14.09 -3.29
CA MET A 1 1.91 -12.99 -4.21
C MET A 1 3.34 -13.16 -4.73
N SER A 2 3.67 -12.65 -5.93
CA SER A 2 5.06 -12.58 -6.43
C SER A 2 5.56 -11.13 -6.56
N GLY A 3 6.78 -10.96 -7.07
CA GLY A 3 7.40 -9.64 -7.20
C GLY A 3 7.60 -8.94 -5.86
N PHE A 4 7.56 -7.62 -5.88
CA PHE A 4 7.65 -6.81 -4.66
C PHE A 4 6.52 -7.09 -3.66
N ALA A 5 5.34 -7.54 -4.11
CA ALA A 5 4.21 -7.81 -3.21
C ALA A 5 4.41 -9.00 -2.27
N SER A 6 5.46 -9.81 -2.44
CA SER A 6 5.83 -10.79 -1.40
C SER A 6 6.22 -10.11 -0.08
N GLN A 7 6.64 -8.84 -0.11
CA GLN A 7 6.95 -8.03 1.08
C GLN A 7 5.73 -7.79 1.96
N TYR A 8 4.50 -7.99 1.47
CA TYR A 8 3.30 -7.91 2.29
C TYR A 8 3.29 -8.95 3.43
N TYR A 9 3.87 -10.13 3.21
CA TYR A 9 3.95 -11.18 4.23
C TYR A 9 5.22 -11.11 5.07
N ASP A 10 6.13 -10.19 4.74
CA ASP A 10 7.41 -10.09 5.40
C ASP A 10 7.23 -9.30 6.71
N GLU A 11 6.83 -10.03 7.76
CA GLU A 11 6.85 -9.56 9.14
C GLU A 11 8.29 -9.49 9.67
N ASP A 12 9.21 -8.91 8.88
CA ASP A 12 10.58 -8.70 9.34
C ASP A 12 10.52 -7.70 10.50
N ASP A 13 10.80 -8.18 11.72
CA ASP A 13 10.95 -7.40 12.97
C ASP A 13 11.92 -6.19 12.82
N SER A 14 12.65 -6.09 11.71
CA SER A 14 13.47 -4.94 11.35
C SER A 14 12.68 -3.71 10.90
N LEU A 15 11.39 -3.85 10.54
CA LEU A 15 10.53 -2.73 10.17
C LEU A 15 10.33 -1.80 11.36
N THR A 16 10.98 -0.63 11.25
CA THR A 16 10.85 0.38 12.30
C THR A 16 9.51 1.07 12.14
N GLU A 17 8.62 0.81 13.10
CA GLU A 17 7.32 1.45 13.20
C GLU A 17 7.45 2.87 13.75
N ASN A 18 6.69 3.78 13.14
CA ASN A 18 6.76 5.19 13.42
C ASN A 18 5.36 5.79 13.45
N SER A 19 4.87 6.10 14.66
CA SER A 19 3.68 6.94 14.77
C SER A 19 3.92 8.30 14.11
N THR A 20 2.87 8.86 13.53
CA THR A 20 2.87 10.19 12.91
C THR A 20 1.54 10.91 13.10
N THR A 21 1.59 12.23 13.07
CA THR A 21 0.40 13.10 13.00
C THR A 21 0.05 13.49 11.56
N VAL A 22 0.90 13.14 10.59
CA VAL A 22 0.63 13.35 9.16
C VAL A 22 -0.51 12.41 8.75
N PRO A 23 -1.61 12.92 8.17
CA PRO A 23 -2.73 12.08 7.73
C PRO A 23 -2.29 11.09 6.65
N LEU A 24 -2.60 9.80 6.83
CA LEU A 24 -2.18 8.73 5.91
C LEU A 24 -3.33 8.14 5.08
N PHE A 25 -4.45 8.87 4.93
CA PHE A 25 -5.61 8.41 4.18
C PHE A 25 -5.32 8.31 2.67
N PRO A 26 -5.49 7.12 2.06
CA PRO A 26 -5.28 6.97 0.64
C PRO A 26 -6.50 7.39 -0.18
N THR A 27 -6.23 7.99 -1.33
CA THR A 27 -7.18 8.12 -2.44
C THR A 27 -6.71 7.20 -3.56
N ILE A 28 -7.58 6.29 -3.97
CA ILE A 28 -7.29 5.27 -4.98
C ILE A 28 -8.33 5.41 -6.09
N ILE A 29 -7.89 5.65 -7.31
CA ILE A 29 -8.76 5.83 -8.47
C ILE A 29 -8.26 4.95 -9.61
N ILE A 30 -9.17 4.20 -10.23
CA ILE A 30 -8.92 3.46 -11.48
C ILE A 30 -9.90 3.96 -12.53
N GLY A 31 -9.39 4.62 -13.57
CA GLY A 31 -10.23 5.29 -14.56
C GLY A 31 -11.08 6.38 -13.90
N ASN A 32 -12.39 6.15 -13.81
CA ASN A 32 -13.35 7.01 -13.12
C ASN A 32 -13.89 6.44 -11.80
N LYS A 33 -13.45 5.24 -11.39
CA LYS A 33 -13.89 4.57 -10.17
C LYS A 33 -13.00 4.95 -9.00
N THR A 34 -13.59 5.48 -7.94
CA THR A 34 -12.91 5.67 -6.65
C THR A 34 -13.06 4.40 -5.83
N LEU A 35 -11.94 3.84 -5.38
CA LEU A 35 -11.92 2.68 -4.49
C LEU A 35 -11.77 3.18 -3.05
N GLN A 36 -12.45 2.49 -2.13
CA GLN A 36 -12.45 2.79 -0.71
C GLN A 36 -11.91 1.58 0.06
N MET A 37 -10.92 1.85 0.91
CA MET A 37 -10.41 0.88 1.87
C MET A 37 -11.54 0.45 2.81
N GLU A 38 -11.57 -0.83 3.16
CA GLU A 38 -12.56 -1.47 4.05
C GLU A 38 -14.02 -1.35 3.57
N ALA A 39 -14.24 -1.00 2.30
CA ALA A 39 -15.58 -0.87 1.73
C ALA A 39 -15.69 -1.42 0.30
N THR A 40 -14.62 -1.34 -0.50
CA THR A 40 -14.62 -1.89 -1.86
C THR A 40 -14.21 -3.36 -1.84
N HIS A 41 -15.05 -4.24 -2.36
CA HIS A 41 -14.69 -5.65 -2.58
C HIS A 41 -13.70 -5.78 -3.75
N LEU A 42 -12.72 -6.67 -3.60
CA LEU A 42 -11.72 -6.91 -4.67
C LEU A 42 -12.36 -7.33 -5.99
N SER A 43 -13.49 -8.06 -5.94
CA SER A 43 -14.26 -8.49 -7.11
C SER A 43 -14.87 -7.33 -7.91
N ASP A 44 -15.04 -6.17 -7.29
CA ASP A 44 -15.75 -5.03 -7.90
C ASP A 44 -14.78 -4.06 -8.60
N ILE A 45 -13.49 -4.20 -8.31
CA ILE A 45 -12.43 -3.36 -8.86
C ILE A 45 -12.30 -3.61 -10.38
N ILE A 46 -12.06 -4.87 -10.76
CA ILE A 46 -11.93 -5.32 -12.15
C ILE A 46 -12.52 -6.72 -12.31
N SER A 47 -12.86 -7.09 -13.54
CA SER A 47 -13.34 -8.44 -13.88
C SER A 47 -12.24 -9.52 -13.94
N SER A 48 -11.10 -9.29 -13.30
CA SER A 48 -9.99 -10.25 -13.25
C SER A 48 -10.22 -11.29 -12.15
N PRO A 49 -9.73 -12.53 -12.30
CA PRO A 49 -9.74 -13.50 -11.21
C PRO A 49 -9.06 -12.95 -9.95
N VAL A 50 -9.70 -13.15 -8.80
CA VAL A 50 -9.11 -12.86 -7.49
C VAL A 50 -8.21 -14.03 -7.10
N ASN A 51 -6.92 -13.76 -6.97
CA ASN A 51 -5.95 -14.70 -6.43
C ASN A 51 -6.14 -14.83 -4.92
N LYS A 52 -5.73 -15.96 -4.35
CA LYS A 52 -5.82 -16.20 -2.91
C LYS A 52 -4.79 -17.21 -2.42
N ASP A 53 -4.42 -17.05 -1.16
CA ASP A 53 -3.73 -18.06 -0.36
C ASP A 53 -4.34 -18.10 1.05
N SER A 54 -3.63 -18.66 2.02
CA SER A 54 -4.07 -18.75 3.42
C SER A 54 -4.17 -17.38 4.09
N SER A 55 -3.33 -16.42 3.71
CA SER A 55 -3.15 -15.15 4.43
C SER A 55 -3.90 -14.01 3.77
N ALA A 56 -4.02 -13.99 2.44
CA ALA A 56 -4.66 -12.90 1.74
C ALA A 56 -5.39 -13.31 0.45
N ARG A 57 -6.23 -12.40 -0.03
CA ARG A 57 -6.76 -12.36 -1.40
C ARG A 57 -6.21 -11.14 -2.11
N TRP A 58 -5.95 -11.23 -3.40
CA TRP A 58 -5.48 -10.08 -4.15
C TRP A 58 -5.87 -10.11 -5.62
N ILE A 59 -5.92 -8.92 -6.20
CA ILE A 59 -5.83 -8.73 -7.65
C ILE A 59 -4.54 -7.97 -7.94
N CYS A 60 -3.92 -8.22 -9.09
CA CYS A 60 -2.77 -7.45 -9.53
C CYS A 60 -3.03 -6.80 -10.89
N LEU A 61 -2.66 -5.53 -11.01
CA LEU A 61 -2.66 -4.76 -12.24
C LEU A 61 -1.25 -4.26 -12.55
N HIS A 62 -0.95 -4.06 -13.82
CA HIS A 62 0.23 -3.30 -14.23
C HIS A 62 -0.10 -2.26 -15.31
N ASP A 63 0.59 -1.12 -15.26
CA ASP A 63 0.54 -0.11 -16.31
C ASP A 63 1.58 -0.38 -17.43
N ASP A 64 1.63 0.50 -18.44
CA ASP A 64 2.60 0.44 -19.54
C ASP A 64 4.03 0.77 -19.11
N ASP A 65 4.20 1.49 -18.00
CA ASP A 65 5.49 1.92 -17.48
C ASP A 65 6.16 0.87 -16.58
N GLY A 66 5.50 -0.27 -16.38
CA GLY A 66 5.96 -1.37 -15.52
C GLY A 66 5.74 -1.12 -14.03
N THR A 67 4.79 -0.25 -13.68
CA THR A 67 4.29 -0.11 -12.30
C THR A 67 3.23 -1.18 -12.07
N ASN A 68 3.39 -1.93 -11.00
CA ASN A 68 2.44 -2.94 -10.54
C ASN A 68 1.67 -2.43 -9.32
N TYR A 69 0.41 -2.83 -9.24
CA TYR A 69 -0.53 -2.49 -8.19
C TYR A 69 -1.21 -3.77 -7.70
N TRP A 70 -0.90 -4.20 -6.48
CA TRP A 70 -1.59 -5.33 -5.84
C TRP A 70 -2.61 -4.79 -4.85
N PHE A 71 -3.88 -4.98 -5.16
CA PHE A 71 -4.99 -4.65 -4.26
C PHE A 71 -5.29 -5.88 -3.43
N ILE A 72 -5.16 -5.75 -2.12
CA ILE A 72 -5.09 -6.87 -1.19
C ILE A 72 -6.22 -6.75 -0.18
N SER A 73 -6.80 -7.91 0.14
CA SER A 73 -7.69 -8.11 1.26
C SER A 73 -7.03 -9.10 2.19
N ASP A 74 -6.74 -8.65 3.39
CA ASP A 74 -6.29 -9.51 4.47
C ASP A 74 -7.38 -10.53 4.81
N ASN A 75 -7.05 -11.82 4.91
CA ASN A 75 -8.08 -12.83 5.15
C ASN A 75 -8.63 -12.79 6.58
N GLU A 76 -7.85 -12.35 7.56
CA GLU A 76 -8.27 -12.26 8.96
C GLU A 76 -9.22 -11.07 9.15
N MET A 77 -8.87 -9.92 8.59
CA MET A 77 -9.56 -8.66 8.87
C MET A 77 -10.41 -8.12 7.71
N GLY A 78 -10.05 -8.44 6.46
CA GLY A 78 -10.62 -7.81 5.27
C GLY A 78 -11.87 -8.49 4.71
N ALA A 79 -12.06 -9.79 4.93
CA ALA A 79 -13.21 -10.55 4.42
C ALA A 79 -13.50 -10.39 2.89
N GLY A 80 -12.49 -10.05 2.08
CA GLY A 80 -12.62 -9.75 0.65
C GLY A 80 -12.73 -8.26 0.31
N LEU A 81 -12.76 -7.38 1.30
CA LEU A 81 -12.66 -5.92 1.17
C LEU A 81 -11.20 -5.48 1.08
N LEU A 82 -10.95 -4.42 0.32
CA LEU A 82 -9.63 -3.82 0.15
C LEU A 82 -9.08 -3.31 1.50
N THR A 83 -8.02 -3.92 2.02
CA THR A 83 -7.35 -3.49 3.26
C THR A 83 -5.93 -3.01 3.02
N SER A 84 -5.33 -3.35 1.89
CA SER A 84 -3.97 -2.95 1.55
C SER A 84 -3.75 -2.77 0.06
N LEU A 85 -2.80 -1.91 -0.29
CA LEU A 85 -2.37 -1.67 -1.65
C LEU A 85 -0.84 -1.63 -1.69
N VAL A 86 -0.26 -2.55 -2.46
CA VAL A 86 1.18 -2.56 -2.74
C VAL A 86 1.42 -1.92 -4.10
N ILE A 87 2.43 -1.06 -4.19
CA ILE A 87 2.83 -0.40 -5.43
C ILE A 87 4.34 -0.53 -5.60
N ALA A 88 4.79 -0.98 -6.77
CA ALA A 88 6.22 -1.04 -7.10
C ALA A 88 6.45 -0.89 -8.61
N LYS A 89 7.62 -0.37 -8.97
CA LYS A 89 8.10 -0.35 -10.36
C LYS A 89 9.18 -1.42 -10.52
N ASP A 90 8.74 -2.67 -10.62
CA ASP A 90 9.61 -3.86 -10.60
C ASP A 90 9.43 -4.78 -11.83
N GLY A 91 8.83 -4.26 -12.91
CA GLY A 91 8.70 -4.96 -14.19
C GLY A 91 7.27 -5.43 -14.48
N ILE A 92 7.10 -6.40 -15.37
CA ILE A 92 5.79 -7.00 -15.65
C ILE A 92 5.78 -8.40 -15.05
N HIS A 93 4.81 -8.69 -14.18
CA HIS A 93 4.61 -10.00 -13.59
C HIS A 93 3.43 -10.72 -14.25
N ASN A 94 3.58 -12.02 -14.49
CA ASN A 94 2.56 -12.82 -15.20
C ASN A 94 1.20 -12.87 -14.49
N GLU A 95 1.18 -12.68 -13.16
CA GLU A 95 -0.06 -12.64 -12.36
C GLU A 95 -0.80 -11.31 -12.44
N CYS A 96 -0.14 -10.27 -12.96
CA CYS A 96 -0.67 -8.93 -13.05
C CYS A 96 -1.33 -8.75 -14.41
N ALA A 97 -2.60 -8.37 -14.41
CA ALA A 97 -3.31 -8.06 -15.65
C ALA A 97 -2.91 -6.66 -16.12
N LYS A 98 -2.64 -6.51 -17.41
CA LYS A 98 -2.45 -5.19 -18.00
C LYS A 98 -3.73 -4.36 -17.87
N THR A 99 -3.63 -3.16 -17.28
CA THR A 99 -4.75 -2.22 -17.26
C THR A 99 -4.61 -1.17 -18.36
N THR A 100 -5.71 -0.86 -19.03
CA THR A 100 -5.82 0.30 -19.94
C THR A 100 -6.35 1.55 -19.22
N GLU A 101 -6.96 1.35 -18.05
CA GLU A 101 -7.45 2.43 -17.22
C GLU A 101 -6.30 2.98 -16.36
N PRO A 102 -6.13 4.31 -16.27
CA PRO A 102 -5.09 4.91 -15.45
C PRO A 102 -5.36 4.62 -13.97
N VAL A 103 -4.35 4.10 -13.29
CA VAL A 103 -4.37 3.90 -11.83
C VAL A 103 -3.70 5.09 -11.17
N ARG A 104 -4.42 5.80 -10.30
CA ARG A 104 -3.93 6.94 -9.54
C ARG A 104 -4.05 6.64 -8.07
N VAL A 105 -2.92 6.70 -7.38
CA VAL A 105 -2.85 6.50 -5.94
C VAL A 105 -2.14 7.69 -5.33
N SER A 106 -2.75 8.26 -4.30
CA SER A 106 -2.16 9.39 -3.58
C SER A 106 -2.51 9.32 -2.11
N VAL A 107 -1.57 9.73 -1.27
CA VAL A 107 -1.79 10.08 0.12
C VAL A 107 -1.46 11.57 0.26
N ALA A 108 -2.35 12.36 0.84
CA ALA A 108 -2.22 13.82 0.80
C ALA A 108 -0.92 14.30 1.47
N ASN A 109 -0.11 15.07 0.73
CA ASN A 109 1.20 15.59 1.15
C ASN A 109 2.26 14.51 1.48
N VAL A 110 2.02 13.25 1.10
CA VAL A 110 2.93 12.13 1.36
C VAL A 110 3.44 11.60 0.01
N PRO A 111 4.75 11.73 -0.28
CA PRO A 111 5.31 11.19 -1.52
C PRO A 111 5.32 9.65 -1.46
N LEU A 112 4.92 8.98 -2.54
CA LEU A 112 4.93 7.51 -2.62
C LEU A 112 6.21 7.01 -3.30
N LEU A 113 6.12 6.46 -4.52
CA LEU A 113 7.28 5.92 -5.25
C LEU A 113 8.37 6.94 -5.57
N THR A 114 8.04 8.23 -5.58
CA THR A 114 9.01 9.31 -5.84
C THR A 114 9.71 9.79 -4.57
N ALA A 115 9.41 9.21 -3.40
CA ALA A 115 10.03 9.62 -2.16
C ALA A 115 11.54 9.30 -2.15
N THR A 116 12.27 10.16 -1.47
CA THR A 116 13.66 9.94 -1.07
C THR A 116 13.73 9.96 0.45
N HIS A 117 14.82 9.43 1.02
CA HIS A 117 15.07 9.56 2.46
C HIS A 117 14.97 11.01 2.93
N GLY A 118 15.52 11.96 2.15
CA GLY A 118 15.46 13.39 2.45
C GLY A 118 14.03 13.93 2.56
N ASN A 119 13.15 13.59 1.59
CA ASN A 119 11.75 14.02 1.65
C ASN A 119 11.02 13.47 2.88
N LEU A 120 11.30 12.21 3.24
CA LEU A 120 10.65 11.59 4.40
C LEU A 120 11.20 12.14 5.73
N VAL A 121 12.50 12.46 5.82
CA VAL A 121 13.08 13.13 6.98
C VAL A 121 12.45 14.52 7.17
N GLU A 122 12.26 15.28 6.09
CA GLU A 122 11.64 16.59 6.14
C GLU A 122 10.17 16.50 6.58
N LEU A 123 9.42 15.55 6.03
CA LEU A 123 7.99 15.37 6.30
C LEU A 123 7.72 14.86 7.72
N PHE A 124 8.48 13.86 8.18
CA PHE A 124 8.22 13.19 9.45
C PHE A 124 9.14 13.65 10.60
N GLY A 125 10.18 14.44 10.32
CA GLY A 125 11.09 15.00 11.33
C GLY A 125 12.05 14.00 11.98
N LYS A 126 12.13 12.77 11.45
CA LYS A 126 12.87 11.64 12.04
C LYS A 126 14.17 11.39 11.30
N LYS A 127 15.31 11.76 11.88
CA LYS A 127 16.63 11.69 11.21
C LYS A 127 17.10 10.25 10.96
N GLU A 128 16.64 9.32 11.78
CA GLU A 128 16.91 7.89 11.69
C GLU A 128 16.40 7.26 10.39
N ILE A 129 15.41 7.88 9.73
CA ILE A 129 14.88 7.49 8.42
C ILE A 129 16.02 7.31 7.41
N ALA A 130 16.99 8.24 7.39
CA ALA A 130 18.04 8.30 6.37
C ALA A 130 19.01 7.10 6.33
N LYS A 131 18.87 6.14 7.24
CA LYS A 131 19.74 4.94 7.32
C LYS A 131 18.95 3.64 7.18
N LYS A 132 17.64 3.72 7.01
CA LYS A 132 16.74 2.57 7.08
C LYS A 132 16.41 2.06 5.69
N LYS A 133 16.47 0.74 5.54
CA LYS A 133 16.09 0.03 4.30
C LYS A 133 14.60 -0.18 4.17
N ALA A 134 13.89 -0.24 5.30
CA ALA A 134 12.45 -0.28 5.36
C ALA A 134 11.95 0.49 6.59
N MET A 135 10.75 1.02 6.51
CA MET A 135 10.08 1.73 7.61
C MET A 135 8.57 1.74 7.38
N LEU A 136 7.82 1.73 8.47
CA LEU A 136 6.37 1.85 8.48
C LEU A 136 6.00 3.11 9.25
N PHE A 137 5.18 3.95 8.63
CA PHE A 137 4.49 5.03 9.33
C PHE A 137 3.05 4.63 9.55
N TYR A 138 2.53 4.89 10.75
CA TYR A 138 1.13 4.67 11.07
C TYR A 138 0.52 5.90 11.71
N GLN A 139 -0.76 6.12 11.41
CA GLN A 139 -1.57 7.18 11.94
C GLN A 139 -2.91 6.59 12.39
N GLU A 140 -3.21 6.74 13.67
CA GLU A 140 -4.43 6.25 14.28
C GLU A 140 -5.46 7.38 14.38
N THR A 141 -6.69 7.07 14.02
CA THR A 141 -7.84 7.97 14.12
C THR A 141 -8.96 7.27 14.90
N PRO A 142 -9.41 7.82 16.04
CA PRO A 142 -10.62 7.33 16.67
C PRO A 142 -11.82 7.47 15.73
N VAL A 143 -12.63 6.41 15.62
CA VAL A 143 -13.87 6.40 14.84
C VAL A 143 -15.06 6.04 15.74
N GLN A 144 -16.24 5.80 15.14
CA GLN A 144 -17.46 5.55 15.91
C GLN A 144 -17.37 4.28 16.75
N ASN A 145 -18.18 4.20 17.82
CA ASN A 145 -18.29 3.03 18.69
C ASN A 145 -17.00 2.61 19.42
N GLY A 146 -16.03 3.52 19.55
CA GLY A 146 -14.78 3.27 20.25
C GLY A 146 -13.73 2.50 19.45
N PHE A 147 -13.98 2.26 18.16
CA PHE A 147 -13.00 1.68 17.25
C PHE A 147 -11.90 2.70 16.88
N ILE A 148 -10.76 2.19 16.46
CA ILE A 148 -9.63 2.97 15.95
C ILE A 148 -9.36 2.53 14.52
N GLN A 149 -9.28 3.51 13.62
CA GLN A 149 -8.78 3.29 12.26
C GLN A 149 -7.29 3.57 12.23
N SER A 150 -6.50 2.57 11.86
CA SER A 150 -5.06 2.66 11.64
C SER A 150 -4.77 2.71 10.15
N ASN A 151 -4.23 3.84 9.69
CA ASN A 151 -3.74 4.03 8.33
C ASN A 151 -2.22 3.89 8.33
N THR A 152 -1.66 3.14 7.38
CA THR A 152 -0.23 2.89 7.30
C THR A 152 0.34 3.19 5.91
N VAL A 153 1.59 3.64 5.90
CA VAL A 153 2.43 3.69 4.69
C VAL A 153 3.80 3.13 5.03
N SER A 154 4.15 2.03 4.39
CA SER A 154 5.46 1.40 4.48
C SER A 154 6.29 1.71 3.24
N TYR A 155 7.56 2.05 3.46
CA TYR A 155 8.53 2.32 2.40
C TYR A 155 9.64 1.29 2.45
N TYR A 156 10.01 0.76 1.28
CA TYR A 156 11.14 -0.14 1.12
C TYR A 156 12.10 0.46 0.11
N PHE A 157 13.38 0.52 0.46
CA PHE A 157 14.42 1.23 -0.27
C PHE A 157 15.40 0.29 -0.95
N ASP A 158 15.85 0.70 -2.13
CA ASP A 158 17.05 0.20 -2.78
C ASP A 158 18.03 1.37 -2.97
N GLY A 159 19.03 1.44 -2.08
CA GLY A 159 19.85 2.64 -1.91
C GLY A 159 19.02 3.85 -1.47
N GLU A 160 19.15 4.98 -2.17
CA GLU A 160 18.43 6.24 -1.88
C GLU A 160 17.00 6.27 -2.45
N LYS A 161 16.62 5.28 -3.26
CA LYS A 161 15.35 5.28 -3.99
C LYS A 161 14.37 4.32 -3.35
N VAL A 162 13.09 4.69 -3.35
CA VAL A 162 12.02 3.76 -2.99
C VAL A 162 11.87 2.70 -4.08
N ARG A 163 11.97 1.43 -3.66
CA ARG A 163 11.71 0.26 -4.49
C ARG A 163 10.21 -0.02 -4.60
N GLY A 164 9.48 0.19 -3.51
CA GLY A 164 8.04 0.05 -3.46
C GLY A 164 7.45 0.52 -2.14
N VAL A 165 6.13 0.66 -2.15
CA VAL A 165 5.36 1.11 -1.00
C VAL A 165 4.21 0.16 -0.72
N ILE A 166 3.83 0.05 0.55
CA ILE A 166 2.64 -0.67 1.00
C ILE A 166 1.78 0.32 1.77
N ILE A 167 0.53 0.48 1.34
CA ILE A 167 -0.46 1.32 2.00
C ILE A 167 -1.47 0.41 2.65
N GLY A 168 -1.77 0.61 3.93
CA GLY A 168 -2.74 -0.17 4.68
C GLY A 168 -3.81 0.69 5.34
N GLN A 169 -4.98 0.10 5.55
CA GLN A 169 -5.99 0.64 6.45
C GLN A 169 -6.77 -0.51 7.10
N ILE A 170 -6.84 -0.50 8.43
CA ILE A 170 -7.63 -1.43 9.23
C ILE A 170 -8.32 -0.66 10.36
N THR A 171 -9.59 -0.98 10.60
CA THR A 171 -10.38 -0.49 11.72
C THR A 171 -10.57 -1.63 12.74
N SER A 172 -10.17 -1.41 14.00
CA SER A 172 -10.21 -2.42 15.08
C SER A 172 -10.62 -1.86 16.43
#